data_AF-A0A6N9TYZ5-F1
#
_entry.id   AF-A0A6N9TYZ5-F1
#
_cell.length_a   1.000
_cell.length_b   1.000
_cell.length_c   1.000
_cell.angle_alpha   90.00
_cell.angle_beta   90.00
_cell.angle_gamma   90.00
#
_symmetry.space_group_name_H-M   'P 1'
#
loop_
_entity.id
_entity.type
_entity.pdbx_description
1 polymer ?
#
loop_
_entity_poly.entity_id
_entity_poly.type
_entity_poly.pdbx_seq_one_letter_code
_entity_poly.pdbx_strand_id
1 'polypeptide(L)' 'EQEMRQAEDRVMQPVLERLRKVLDRLAKDRGYDLILDVKTPGVIYSSSAIDITDAVVAAYDAEARQPRK' A
#
# COMPACT_ATOMS: atom_id res chain seq x y z
N GLU A 1 19.95 -8.06 -17.99
CA GLU A 1 18.62 -8.31 -17.38
C GLU A 1 18.64 -8.23 -15.86
N GLN A 2 19.54 -8.95 -15.17
CA GLN A 2 19.60 -8.92 -13.69
C GLN A 2 19.88 -7.52 -13.11
N GLU A 3 20.81 -6.77 -13.70
CA GLU A 3 21.11 -5.40 -13.24
C GLU A 3 19.92 -4.44 -13.40
N MET A 4 19.13 -4.59 -14.47
CA MET A 4 17.92 -3.79 -14.68
C MET A 4 16.86 -4.10 -13.62
N ARG A 5 16.61 -5.39 -13.33
CA ARG A 5 15.68 -5.78 -12.26
C ARG A 5 16.12 -5.27 -10.90
N GLN A 6 17.42 -5.35 -10.58
CA GLN A 6 17.93 -4.82 -9.32
C GLN A 6 17.79 -3.30 -9.22
N ALA A 7 17.95 -2.58 -10.33
CA ALA A 7 17.72 -1.14 -10.36
C ALA A 7 16.25 -0.80 -10.14
N GLU A 8 15.33 -1.51 -10.80
CA GLU A 8 13.88 -1.39 -10.60
C GLU A 8 13.50 -1.64 -9.13
N ASP A 9 13.99 -2.74 -8.55
CA ASP A 9 13.74 -3.09 -7.15
C ASP A 9 14.22 -1.98 -6.20
N ARG A 10 15.44 -1.45 -6.40
CA ARG A 10 15.98 -0.37 -5.56
C ARG A 10 15.12 0.90 -5.59
N VAL A 11 14.53 1.21 -6.74
CA VAL A 11 13.62 2.36 -6.89
C VAL A 11 12.26 2.07 -6.25
N MET A 12 11.77 0.84 -6.32
CA MET A 12 10.47 0.44 -5.78
C MET A 12 10.47 0.22 -4.26
N GLN A 13 11.57 -0.25 -3.67
CA GLN A 13 11.69 -0.46 -2.22
C GLN A 13 11.17 0.71 -1.36
N PRO A 14 11.61 1.97 -1.56
CA PRO A 14 11.13 3.08 -0.74
C PRO A 14 9.63 3.38 -0.93
N VAL A 15 9.05 3.04 -2.09
CA VAL A 15 7.60 3.17 -2.34
C VAL A 15 6.85 2.13 -1.50
N LEU A 16 7.31 0.89 -1.50
CA LEU A 16 6.71 -0.21 -0.74
C LEU A 16 6.81 0.03 0.78
N GLU A 17 7.94 0.54 1.26
CA GLU A 17 8.12 0.89 2.67
C GLU A 17 7.13 1.97 3.13
N ARG A 18 6.92 3.01 2.32
CA ARG A 18 5.93 4.06 2.60
C ARG A 18 4.51 3.50 2.57
N LEU A 19 4.18 2.69 1.57
CA LEU A 19 2.88 2.04 1.47
C LEU A 19 2.58 1.22 2.73
N ARG A 20 3.56 0.47 3.25
CA ARG A 20 3.39 -0.31 4.48
C ARG A 20 3.06 0.57 5.69
N LYS A 21 3.72 1.72 5.84
CA LYS A 21 3.42 2.69 6.92
C LYS A 21 2.01 3.26 6.79
N VAL A 22 1.58 3.57 5.57
CA VAL A 22 0.22 4.04 5.28
C VAL A 22 -0.82 2.99 5.68
N LEU A 23 -0.61 1.73 5.27
CA LEU A 23 -1.50 0.61 5.61
C LEU A 23 -1.57 0.40 7.12
N ASP A 24 -0.43 0.40 7.82
CA ASP A 24 -0.38 0.24 9.28
C ASP A 24 -1.14 1.36 10.02
N ARG A 25 -1.03 2.61 9.53
CA ARG A 25 -1.77 3.74 10.08
C ARG A 25 -3.26 3.61 9.81
N LEU A 26 -3.65 3.34 8.57
CA LEU A 26 -5.05 3.17 8.20
C LEU A 26 -5.72 2.03 8.98
N ALA A 27 -5.03 0.91 9.15
CA ALA A 27 -5.52 -0.22 9.93
C ALA A 27 -5.84 0.19 11.38
N LYS A 28 -4.95 0.93 12.02
CA LYS A 28 -5.16 1.42 13.40
C LYS A 28 -6.24 2.49 13.48
N ASP A 29 -6.20 3.48 12.60
CA ASP A 29 -7.09 4.63 12.63
C ASP A 29 -8.54 4.26 12.29
N ARG A 30 -8.74 3.26 11.42
CA ARG A 30 -10.05 2.80 10.98
C ARG A 30 -10.50 1.48 11.59
N GLY A 31 -9.68 0.89 12.47
CA GLY A 31 -10.00 -0.36 13.16
C GLY A 31 -10.10 -1.56 12.21
N TYR A 32 -9.22 -1.65 11.20
CA TYR A 32 -9.14 -2.82 10.35
C TYR A 32 -8.31 -3.92 11.01
N ASP A 33 -8.93 -5.06 11.25
CA ASP A 33 -8.22 -6.25 11.75
C ASP A 33 -7.42 -6.96 10.66
N LEU A 34 -7.82 -6.79 9.39
CA LEU A 34 -7.19 -7.44 8.24
C LEU A 34 -7.34 -6.60 6.96
N ILE A 35 -6.26 -6.51 6.19
CA ILE A 35 -6.23 -5.95 4.83
C ILE A 35 -5.68 -7.03 3.89
N LEU A 36 -6.40 -7.30 2.79
CA LEU A 36 -6.01 -8.28 1.78
C LEU A 36 -5.83 -7.59 0.43
N ASP A 37 -4.74 -7.91 -0.27
CA ASP A 37 -4.64 -7.63 -1.70
C ASP A 37 -5.53 -8.63 -2.45
N VAL A 38 -6.41 -8.14 -3.32
CA VAL A 38 -7.32 -8.96 -4.14
C VAL A 38 -6.58 -9.93 -5.06
N LYS A 39 -5.29 -9.68 -5.35
CA LYS A 39 -4.41 -10.59 -6.10
C LYS A 39 -3.86 -11.73 -5.24
N THR A 40 -4.06 -11.69 -3.92
CA THR A 40 -3.61 -12.75 -3.01
C THR A 40 -4.35 -14.05 -3.35
N PRO A 41 -3.62 -15.17 -3.54
CA PRO A 41 -4.26 -16.47 -3.72
C PRO A 41 -5.22 -16.79 -2.57
N GLY A 42 -6.44 -17.20 -2.91
CA GLY A 42 -7.50 -17.51 -1.94
C GLY A 42 -8.62 -16.47 -1.87
N VAL A 43 -8.44 -15.28 -2.44
CA VAL A 43 -9.54 -14.31 -2.61
C VAL A 43 -10.27 -14.61 -3.92
N ILE A 44 -11.47 -15.16 -3.85
CA ILE A 44 -12.29 -15.50 -5.03
C ILE A 44 -13.23 -14.35 -5.41
N TYR A 45 -13.73 -13.62 -4.41
CA TYR A 45 -14.62 -12.48 -4.57
C TYR A 45 -14.38 -11.46 -3.46
N SER A 46 -14.45 -10.17 -3.81
CA SER A 46 -14.55 -9.05 -2.87
C SER A 46 -15.60 -8.07 -3.39
N SER A 47 -16.37 -7.47 -2.48
CA SER A 47 -17.32 -6.44 -2.87
C SER A 47 -16.63 -5.07 -2.91
N SER A 48 -17.09 -4.17 -3.79
CA SER A 48 -16.60 -2.79 -3.82
C SER A 48 -16.89 -2.02 -2.51
N ALA A 49 -17.84 -2.48 -1.71
CA ALA A 49 -18.17 -1.86 -0.43
C ALA A 49 -17.06 -1.99 0.63
N ILE A 50 -16.15 -2.96 0.47
CA ILE A 50 -15.00 -3.17 1.36
C ILE A 50 -13.67 -2.81 0.69
N ASP A 51 -13.70 -2.30 -0.54
CA ASP A 51 -12.51 -1.85 -1.25
C ASP A 51 -12.00 -0.53 -0.65
N ILE A 52 -10.77 -0.56 -0.14
CA ILE A 52 -10.11 0.59 0.47
C ILE A 52 -9.02 1.21 -0.42
N THR A 53 -8.86 0.74 -1.67
CA THR A 53 -7.76 1.13 -2.56
C THR A 53 -7.63 2.65 -2.69
N ASP A 54 -8.74 3.34 -2.98
CA ASP A 54 -8.74 4.80 -3.11
C ASP A 54 -8.36 5.51 -1.80
N ALA A 55 -8.77 4.97 -0.66
CA ALA A 55 -8.42 5.51 0.65
C ALA A 55 -6.91 5.34 0.94
N VAL A 56 -6.32 4.21 0.53
CA VAL A 56 -4.88 3.96 0.64
C VAL A 56 -4.10 4.91 -0.27
N VAL A 57 -4.52 5.08 -1.53
CA VAL A 57 -3.89 6.02 -2.47
C VAL A 57 -3.94 7.45 -1.92
N ALA A 58 -5.10 7.90 -1.47
CA ALA A 58 -5.27 9.24 -0.91
C ALA A 58 -4.37 9.45 0.33
N ALA A 59 -4.27 8.46 1.21
CA ALA A 59 -3.42 8.53 2.40
C ALA A 59 -1.92 8.52 2.04
N TYR A 60 -1.52 7.74 1.03
CA TYR A 60 -0.16 7.71 0.53
C TYR A 60 0.26 9.06 -0.08
N ASP A 61 -0.59 9.65 -0.92
CA ASP A 61 -0.34 10.95 -1.53
C ASP A 61 -0.31 12.08 -0.51
N ALA A 62 -1.08 11.95 0.57
CA ALA A 62 -1.05 12.89 1.69
C ALA A 62 0.26 12.78 2.48
N GLU A 63 0.77 11.58 2.73
CA GLU A 63 2.07 11.36 3.39
C GLU A 63 3.23 11.86 2.51
N ALA A 64 3.18 11.59 1.20
CA ALA A 64 4.22 12.02 0.26
C ALA A 64 4.32 13.55 0.12
N ARG A 65 3.21 14.26 0.32
CA ARG A 65 3.17 15.74 0.29
C ARG A 65 3.60 16.40 1.59
N GLN A 66 3.69 15.67 2.71
CA GLN A 66 4.19 16.25 3.95
C GLN A 66 5.70 16.54 3.80
N PRO A 67 6.16 17.76 4.12
CA PRO A 67 7.59 18.06 4.09
C PRO A 67 8.28 17.11 5.05
N ARG A 68 9.29 16.37 4.53
CA ARG A 68 10.17 15.54 5.37
C ARG A 68 10.76 16.46 6.43
N LYS A 69 10.29 16.31 7.68
CA LYS A 69 10.92 16.95 8.84
C LYS A 69 12.32 16.38 9.04
#